data_AF-A0A2T1G7U6-F1
#
_entry.id   AF-A0A2T1G7U6-F1
#
_cell.length_a   1.000
_cell.length_b   1.000
_cell.length_c   1.000
_cell.angle_alpha   90.00
_cell.angle_beta   90.00
_cell.angle_gamma   90.00
#
_symmetry.space_group_name_H-M   'P 1'
#
loop_
_entity.id
_entity.type
_entity.pdbx_description
1 polymer ?
#
loop_
_entity_poly.entity_id
_entity_poly.type
_entity_poly.pdbx_seq_one_letter_code
_entity_poly.pdbx_strand_id
1 'polypeptide(L)' 'MLTIEQIENAILQLPPNKIGELLEWFLNLDYQRWDVQLEKDIAEGKLDALAAEAIADFDSGNYRAI' A
#
# COMPACT_ATOMS: atom_id res chain seq x y z
N MET A 1 26.54 -4.92 7.06
CA MET A 1 25.30 -4.60 6.33
C MET A 1 25.14 -5.61 5.22
N LEU A 2 23.93 -6.12 4.99
CA LEU A 2 23.63 -6.89 3.78
C LEU A 2 23.46 -5.91 2.62
N THR A 3 24.01 -6.24 1.46
CA THR A 3 23.77 -5.50 0.22
C THR A 3 22.51 -6.00 -0.47
N ILE A 4 21.92 -5.18 -1.34
CA ILE A 4 20.79 -5.61 -2.18
C ILE A 4 21.18 -6.82 -3.03
N GLU A 5 22.38 -6.79 -3.63
CA GLU A 5 22.91 -7.91 -4.42
C GLU A 5 23.01 -9.22 -3.62
N GLN A 6 23.37 -9.16 -2.33
CA GLN A 6 23.41 -10.34 -1.46
C GLN A 6 22.00 -10.90 -1.20
N ILE A 7 21.00 -10.02 -1.07
CA ILE A 7 19.60 -10.40 -0.88
C ILE A 7 19.03 -11.02 -2.16
N GLU A 8 19.27 -10.40 -3.32
CA GLU A 8 18.86 -10.92 -4.63
C GLU A 8 19.43 -12.31 -4.88
N ASN A 9 20.73 -12.49 -4.64
CA ASN A 9 21.38 -13.79 -4.76
C ASN A 9 20.76 -14.83 -3.82
N ALA A 10 20.43 -14.46 -2.58
CA ALA A 10 19.75 -15.37 -1.65
C ALA A 10 18.35 -15.76 -2.13
N ILE A 11 17.59 -14.82 -2.72
CA ILE A 11 16.26 -15.07 -3.28
C ILE A 11 16.34 -16.04 -4.46
N LEU A 12 17.34 -15.88 -5.34
CA LEU A 12 17.54 -16.76 -6.50
C LEU A 12 17.86 -18.22 -6.11
N GLN A 13 18.36 -18.46 -4.89
CA GLN A 13 18.63 -19.81 -4.37
C GLN A 13 17.40 -20.46 -3.71
N LEU A 14 16.28 -19.74 -3.60
CA LEU A 14 15.07 -20.28 -2.98
C LEU A 14 14.34 -21.25 -3.92
N PRO A 15 13.78 -22.35 -3.39
CA PRO A 15 12.89 -23.19 -4.16
C PRO A 15 11.59 -22.43 -4.51
N PRO A 16 10.89 -22.78 -5.61
CA PRO A 16 9.74 -22.02 -6.11
C PRO A 16 8.62 -21.77 -5.09
N ASN A 17 8.37 -22.72 -4.19
CA ASN A 17 7.38 -22.58 -3.12
C ASN A 17 7.75 -21.47 -2.12
N LYS A 18 9.04 -21.29 -1.84
CA LYS A 18 9.53 -20.24 -0.94
C LYS A 18 9.54 -18.86 -1.58
N ILE A 19 9.65 -18.77 -2.90
CA ILE A 19 9.48 -17.52 -3.62
C ILE A 19 8.04 -17.01 -3.46
N GLY A 20 7.04 -17.89 -3.57
CA GLY A 20 5.63 -17.54 -3.35
C GLY A 20 5.37 -16.97 -1.95
N GLU A 21 5.85 -17.67 -0.91
CA GLU A 21 5.76 -17.21 0.48
C GLU A 21 6.44 -15.84 0.69
N LEU A 22 7.60 -15.63 0.07
CA LEU A 22 8.33 -14.36 0.16
C LEU A 22 7.56 -13.20 -0.49
N LEU A 23 6.97 -13.43 -1.66
CA LEU A 23 6.19 -12.41 -2.37
C LEU A 23 4.94 -12.02 -1.58
N GLU A 24 4.23 -13.00 -1.00
CA GLU A 24 3.07 -12.73 -0.14
C GLU A 24 3.46 -11.90 1.09
N TRP A 25 4.55 -12.27 1.76
CA TRP A 25 5.08 -11.49 2.87
C TRP A 25 5.45 -10.06 2.46
N PHE A 26 6.09 -9.88 1.30
CA PHE A 26 6.51 -8.57 0.83
C PHE A 26 5.32 -7.67 0.51
N LEU A 27 4.27 -8.20 -0.11
CA LEU A 27 3.02 -7.47 -0.36
C LEU A 27 2.34 -7.05 0.94
N ASN A 28 2.27 -7.94 1.93
CA ASN A 28 1.73 -7.61 3.25
C ASN A 28 2.52 -6.50 3.95
N LEU A 29 3.85 -6.52 3.83
CA LEU A 29 4.70 -5.45 4.36
C LEU A 29 4.43 -4.12 3.66
N ASP A 30 4.25 -4.14 2.34
CA ASP A 30 3.93 -2.95 1.57
C ASP A 30 2.57 -2.37 1.96
N TYR A 31 1.54 -3.22 2.13
CA TYR A 31 0.24 -2.80 2.64
C TYR A 31 0.32 -2.18 4.03
N GLN A 32 1.08 -2.77 4.95
CA GLN A 32 1.27 -2.18 6.29
C GLN A 32 1.95 -0.81 6.24
N ARG A 33 2.92 -0.62 5.34
CA ARG A 33 3.56 0.68 5.13
C ARG A 33 2.62 1.70 4.52
N TRP A 34 1.79 1.25 3.58
CA TRP A 34 0.75 2.06 2.98
C TRP A 34 -0.27 2.54 4.03
N ASP A 35 -0.73 1.66 4.92
CA ASP A 35 -1.65 2.02 6.00
C ASP A 35 -1.05 3.12 6.90
N VAL A 36 0.20 2.96 7.32
CA VAL A 36 0.89 3.97 8.15
C VAL A 36 1.04 5.31 7.42
N GLN A 37 1.37 5.27 6.13
CA GLN A 37 1.51 6.47 5.31
C GLN A 37 0.15 7.17 5.12
N LEU A 38 -0.90 6.39 4.88
CA LEU A 38 -2.26 6.90 4.72
C LEU A 38 -2.75 7.58 5.99
N GLU A 39 -2.58 6.95 7.17
CA GLU A 39 -2.92 7.54 8.47
C GLU A 39 -2.20 8.85 8.71
N LYS A 40 -0.91 8.90 8.36
CA LYS A 40 -0.12 10.13 8.46
C LYS A 40 -0.63 11.22 7.52
N ASP A 41 -0.93 10.89 6.27
CA ASP A 41 -1.42 11.85 5.29
C ASP A 41 -2.81 12.39 5.66
N ILE A 42 -3.65 11.56 6.28
CA ILE A 42 -4.91 12.00 6.90
C ILE A 42 -4.63 12.97 8.04
N ALA A 43 -3.72 12.64 8.96
CA ALA A 43 -3.39 13.50 10.10
C ALA A 43 -2.76 14.84 9.66
N GLU A 44 -2.06 14.87 8.52
CA GLU A 44 -1.49 16.07 7.92
C GLU A 44 -2.50 16.88 7.07
N GLY A 45 -3.75 16.42 6.95
CA GLY A 45 -4.82 17.09 6.20
C GLY A 45 -4.65 17.05 4.68
N LYS A 46 -3.77 16.18 4.16
CA LYS A 46 -3.48 16.12 2.71
C LYS A 46 -4.67 15.64 1.89
N LEU A 47 -5.57 14.89 2.52
CA LEU A 47 -6.73 14.31 1.86
C LEU A 47 -8.01 15.15 2.08
N ASP A 48 -7.93 16.28 2.80
CA ASP A 48 -9.09 17.10 3.13
C ASP A 48 -9.82 17.63 1.90
N ALA A 49 -9.07 18.02 0.86
CA ALA A 49 -9.65 18.48 -0.40
C ALA A 49 -10.45 17.38 -1.10
N LEU A 50 -9.92 16.15 -1.13
CA LEU A 50 -10.60 15.00 -1.71
C LEU A 50 -11.84 14.60 -0.89
N ALA A 51 -11.76 14.70 0.44
CA ALA A 51 -12.90 14.47 1.32
C ALA A 51 -14.01 15.49 1.08
N ALA A 52 -13.67 16.77 0.97
CA ALA A 52 -14.63 17.84 0.68
C ALA A 52 -15.30 17.66 -0.69
N GLU A 53 -14.54 17.29 -1.72
CA GLU A 53 -15.05 16.97 -3.06
C GLU A 53 -16.04 15.80 -3.01
N ALA A 54 -15.64 14.68 -2.38
CA ALA A 54 -16.51 13.51 -2.27
C ALA A 54 -17.82 13.79 -1.53
N ILE A 55 -17.79 14.63 -0.49
CA ILE A 55 -19.00 15.05 0.24
C ILE A 55 -19.89 15.91 -0.67
N ALA A 56 -19.31 16.89 -1.38
CA ALA A 56 -20.06 17.76 -2.28
C ALA A 56 -20.73 16.98 -3.43
N ASP A 57 -20.03 16.00 -3.99
CA ASP A 57 -20.57 15.10 -5.02
C ASP A 57 -21.73 14.25 -4.47
N PHE A 58 -21.57 13.69 -3.27
CA PHE A 58 -22.63 12.93 -2.61
C PHE A 58 -23.89 13.77 -2.38
N ASP A 59 -23.73 14.98 -1.83
CA ASP A 59 -24.82 15.91 -1.55
C ASP A 59 -25.52 16.38 -2.83
N SER A 60 -24.78 16.46 -3.94
CA SER A 60 -25.30 16.80 -5.27
C SER A 60 -25.94 15.62 -6.01
N GLY A 61 -25.93 14.42 -5.43
CA GLY A 61 -26.42 13.20 -6.07
C GLY A 61 -25.53 12.69 -7.20
N ASN A 62 -24.29 13.18 -7.28
CA ASN A 62 -23.28 12.79 -8.27
C ASN A 62 -22.50 11.55 -7.80
N TYR A 63 -23.20 10.44 -7.60
CA TYR A 63 -22.59 9.17 -7.25
C TYR A 63 -23.25 8.01 -8.00
N ARG A 64 -22.52 6.90 -8.11
CA ARG A 64 -23.06 5.66 -8.66
C ARG A 64 -23.43 4.72 -7.52
N ALA A 65 -24.71 4.35 -7.44
CA ALA A 65 -25.16 3.30 -6.54
C ALA A 65 -24.54 1.95 -6.95
N ILE A 66 -24.17 1.15 -5.94
CA ILE A 66 -23.56 -0.17 -6.09
C ILE A 66 -24.67 -1.20 -6.31
#